data_AF-A0A2A2SJP7-F1
#
_entry.id   AF-A0A2A2SJP7-F1
#
_cell.length_a   1.000
_cell.length_b   1.000
_cell.length_c   1.000
_cell.angle_alpha   90.00
_cell.angle_beta   90.00
_cell.angle_gamma   90.00
#
_symmetry.space_group_name_H-M   'P 1'
#
loop_
_entity.id
_entity.type
_entity.pdbx_description
1 polymer ?
#
loop_
_entity_poly.entity_id
_entity_poly.type
_entity_poly.pdbx_seq_one_letter_code
_entity_poly.pdbx_strand_id
1 'polypeptide(L)' 'MALTTAGVAACGKCRYFDQASTESHGASLGLCRYNPPISQPTQDSHGVWPKVEASDWCGHYERAEA' A
#
# COMPACT_ATOMS: atom_id res chain seq x y z
N MET A 1 -0.40 25.50 -4.15
CA MET A 1 -1.22 24.31 -4.46
C MET A 1 -0.33 23.34 -5.23
N ALA A 2 0.27 22.36 -4.53
CA ALA A 2 1.18 21.41 -5.15
C ALA A 2 0.35 20.36 -5.90
N LEU A 3 0.30 20.50 -7.22
CA LEU A 3 -0.21 19.47 -8.11
C LEU A 3 0.62 18.21 -7.89
N THR A 4 -0.07 17.20 -7.40
CA THR A 4 0.40 15.86 -7.13
C THR A 4 1.12 15.31 -8.35
N THR A 5 2.43 15.15 -8.21
CA THR A 5 3.31 14.40 -9.09
C THR A 5 2.90 12.93 -9.04
N ALA A 6 1.80 12.59 -9.72
CA ALA A 6 1.31 11.22 -9.86
C ALA A 6 2.33 10.25 -10.52
N GLY A 7 3.49 10.75 -10.97
CA GLY A 7 4.64 9.93 -11.40
C GLY A 7 5.78 9.77 -10.38
N VAL A 8 5.82 10.59 -9.31
CA VAL A 8 6.82 10.50 -8.22
C VAL A 8 6.27 9.74 -7.03
N ALA A 9 5.02 10.02 -6.64
CA ALA A 9 4.37 9.39 -5.51
C ALA A 9 3.66 8.10 -5.94
N ALA A 10 4.23 6.95 -5.57
CA ALA A 10 3.67 5.63 -5.82
C ALA A 10 4.00 4.71 -4.64
N CYS A 11 3.16 3.71 -4.39
CA CYS A 11 3.33 2.74 -3.31
C CYS A 11 4.73 2.13 -3.33
N GLY A 12 5.22 1.64 -4.47
CA GLY A 12 6.56 1.03 -4.59
C GLY A 12 7.75 1.96 -4.26
N LYS A 13 7.52 3.27 -4.10
CA LYS A 13 8.55 4.26 -3.71
C LYS A 13 8.28 4.88 -2.33
N CYS A 14 7.28 4.38 -1.61
CA CYS A 14 6.78 4.94 -0.35
C CYS A 14 7.35 4.15 0.85
N ARG A 15 7.71 4.83 1.94
CA ARG A 15 8.21 4.18 3.18
C ARG A 15 7.20 3.20 3.80
N TYR A 16 5.91 3.36 3.46
CA TYR A 16 4.81 2.58 4.01
C TYR A 16 4.45 1.35 3.17
N PHE A 17 5.16 1.12 2.05
CA PHE A 17 4.89 -0.03 1.21
C PHE A 17 5.68 -1.25 1.69
N ASP A 18 4.96 -2.35 1.87
CA ASP A 18 5.50 -3.62 2.30
C ASP A 18 5.33 -4.64 1.18
N GLN A 19 6.45 -4.99 0.53
CA GLN A 19 6.49 -5.96 -0.58
C GLN A 19 6.56 -7.42 -0.10
N ALA A 20 6.99 -7.67 1.15
CA ALA A 20 7.30 -9.01 1.64
C ALA A 20 6.06 -9.83 2.03
N SER A 21 4.89 -9.21 2.00
CA SER A 21 3.68 -9.72 2.64
C SER A 21 2.66 -10.35 1.69
N THR A 22 2.97 -10.48 0.39
CA THR A 22 2.06 -11.16 -0.55
C THR A 22 2.77 -12.21 -1.42
N GLU A 23 2.75 -13.46 -0.96
CA GLU A 23 2.91 -14.64 -1.81
C GLU A 23 1.60 -14.81 -2.62
N SER A 24 1.45 -14.09 -3.72
CA SER A 24 0.27 -14.21 -4.60
C SER A 24 0.74 -14.44 -6.02
N HIS A 25 0.49 -15.65 -6.52
CA HIS A 25 0.93 -16.14 -7.83
C HIS A 25 0.36 -15.24 -8.94
N GLY A 26 1.22 -14.43 -9.58
CA GLY A 26 0.93 -13.80 -10.87
C GLY A 26 1.14 -12.28 -10.94
N ALA A 27 1.08 -11.55 -9.82
CA ALA A 27 1.36 -10.11 -9.78
C ALA A 27 2.01 -9.74 -8.45
N SER A 28 3.12 -8.99 -8.51
CA SER A 28 3.87 -8.49 -7.35
C SER A 28 3.08 -7.41 -6.62
N LEU A 29 2.01 -7.81 -5.93
CA LEU A 29 1.28 -6.93 -5.03
C LEU A 29 2.14 -6.64 -3.79
N GLY A 30 1.75 -5.61 -3.05
CA GLY A 30 2.25 -5.34 -1.71
C GLY A 30 1.14 -4.79 -0.82
N LEU A 31 1.49 -4.39 0.40
CA LEU A 31 0.55 -3.80 1.34
C LEU A 31 0.86 -2.32 1.56
N CYS A 32 -0.18 -1.48 1.56
CA CYS A 32 -0.07 -0.09 2.00
C CYS A 32 -0.26 -0.02 3.52
N ARG A 33 0.82 0.17 4.28
CA ARG A 33 0.80 0.22 5.76
C ARG A 33 0.39 1.57 6.34
N TYR A 34 0.14 2.57 5.49
CA TYR A 34 -0.43 3.85 5.92
C TYR A 34 -1.93 3.73 6.18
N ASN A 35 -2.66 3.01 5.30
CA ASN A 35 -4.09 2.79 5.48
C ASN A 35 -4.31 1.59 6.41
N PRO A 36 -5.08 1.71 7.50
CA PRO A 36 -5.26 0.64 8.47
C PRO A 36 -5.89 -0.62 7.84
N PRO A 37 -5.79 -1.78 8.51
CA PRO A 37 -6.50 -2.98 8.10
C PRO A 37 -8.00 -2.72 7.93
N ILE A 38 -8.57 -3.33 6.88
CA ILE A 38 -10.00 -3.28 6.59
C ILE A 38 -10.70 -4.31 7.47
N SER A 39 -11.72 -3.86 8.21
CA SER A 39 -12.60 -4.72 8.99
C SER A 39 -13.26 -5.77 8.10
N GLN A 40 -13.31 -7.01 8.58
CA GLN A 40 -13.91 -8.11 7.85
C GLN A 40 -15.38 -8.30 8.26
N PRO A 41 -16.23 -8.89 7.38
CA PRO A 41 -17.67 -9.05 7.66
C PRO A 41 -18.00 -9.94 8.87
N THR A 42 -17.09 -10.84 9.23
CA THR A 42 -17.27 -11.78 10.35
C THR A 42 -16.56 -11.27 11.61
N GLN A 43 -17.21 -11.35 12.76
CA GLN A 43 -16.67 -10.87 14.05
C GLN A 43 -15.33 -11.50 14.44
N ASP A 44 -15.08 -12.77 14.08
CA ASP A 44 -13.87 -13.49 14.47
C ASP A 44 -12.70 -13.37 13.47
N SER A 45 -12.90 -12.67 12.35
CA SER A 45 -11.83 -12.50 11.36
C SER A 45 -10.94 -11.31 11.72
N HIS A 46 -9.62 -11.53 11.62
CA HIS A 46 -8.65 -10.45 11.73
C HIS A 46 -8.80 -9.44 10.58
N GLY A 47 -8.51 -8.17 10.86
CA GLY A 47 -8.46 -7.13 9.83
C GLY A 47 -7.39 -7.43 8.78
N VAL A 48 -7.71 -7.17 7.52
CA VAL A 48 -6.82 -7.44 6.39
C VAL A 48 -6.29 -6.13 5.84
N TRP A 49 -4.97 -6.00 5.73
CA TRP A 49 -4.36 -4.82 5.11
C TRP A 49 -4.72 -4.75 3.62
N PRO A 50 -4.96 -3.55 3.07
CA PRO A 50 -5.23 -3.40 1.64
C PRO A 50 -4.03 -3.85 0.81
N LYS A 51 -4.28 -4.74 -0.17
CA LYS A 51 -3.31 -5.07 -1.21
C LYS A 51 -3.33 -3.98 -2.27
N VAL A 52 -2.15 -3.55 -2.71
CA VAL A 52 -1.95 -2.48 -3.70
C VAL A 52 -0.85 -2.87 -4.68
N GLU A 53 -0.94 -2.33 -5.90
CA GLU A 53 0.14 -2.41 -6.88
C GLU A 53 1.25 -1.40 -6.52
N ALA A 54 2.48 -1.65 -7.00
CA ALA A 54 3.59 -0.72 -6.80
C ALA A 54 3.33 0.66 -7.43
N SER A 55 2.48 0.74 -8.45
CA SER A 55 2.04 1.97 -9.13
C SER A 55 0.89 2.71 -8.44
N ASP A 56 0.23 2.11 -7.44
CA ASP A 56 -0.91 2.74 -6.77
C ASP A 56 -0.51 3.96 -5.95
N TRP A 57 -1.50 4.80 -5.63
CA TRP A 57 -1.34 5.97 -4.77
C TRP A 57 -2.60 6.22 -3.95
N CYS A 58 -2.45 6.22 -2.62
CA CYS A 58 -3.56 6.37 -1.67
C CYS A 58 -3.82 7.82 -1.20
N GLY A 59 -3.16 8.81 -1.80
CA GLY A 59 -3.21 10.21 -1.35
C GLY A 59 -2.15 10.60 -0.30
N HIS A 60 -1.43 9.61 0.24
CA HIS A 60 -0.31 9.84 1.17
C HIS A 60 1.01 9.28 0.61
N TYR A 61 2.08 10.04 0.75
CA TYR A 61 3.41 9.66 0.28
C TYR A 61 4.50 10.24 1.16
N GLU A 62 5.39 9.36 1.61
CA GLU A 62 6.68 9.72 2.19
C GLU A 62 7.73 8.85 1.52
N ARG A 63 8.79 9.49 1.04
CA ARG A 63 9.91 8.78 0.43
C ARG A 63 10.56 7.89 1.49
N ALA A 64 10.88 6.64 1.13
CA ALA A 64 11.79 5.84 1.95
C ALA A 64 13.15 6.54 1.97
N GLU A 65 13.65 6.88 3.16
CA GLU A 65 15.01 7.43 3.29
C GLU A 65 16.02 6.35 2.88
N ALA A 66 17.13 6.78 2.27
CA ALA A 66 18.15 5.88 1.71
C ALA A 66 19.00 5.22 2.81
#